data_AF-A0A2E1YA22-F1
#
_entry.id   AF-A0A2E1YA22-F1
#
_cell.length_a   1.000
_cell.length_b   1.000
_cell.length_c   1.000
_cell.angle_alpha   90.00
_cell.angle_beta   90.00
_cell.angle_gamma   90.00
#
_symmetry.space_group_name_H-M   'P 1'
#
loop_
_entity.id
_entity.type
_entity.pdbx_description
1 polymer ?
#
loop_
_entity_poly.entity_id
_entity_poly.type
_entity_poly.pdbx_seq_one_letter_code
_entity_poly.pdbx_strand_id
1 'polypeptide(L)'
;MRRVVVTGLGLVTPLGGDVETSWANLIAGKSGAGQITRFDASNQKATIACEVKDKDHPWGFDADKRVDPKIQRQVDPFIVFGLDAAGQALEDAGLTEMDEATRERAGVSIGAGIGGLPGIEKESVNLHERGPGRVSPHFVHGRIINLISGQVSIRYGLMGPNHAVVTACSTGAHSIGDAARMIRDDDADIMLAGGSESTVNPLGIAGFAQARALNTDMNDQPEKASRPYDKNRAGFVMGEGAGVVVLEEYEHAKARGAKIYAEV
;
A
#
# COMPACT_ATOMS: atom_id res chain seq x y z
N MET A 1 -2.06 28.42 -10.63
CA MET A 1 -1.96 26.98 -10.31
C MET A 1 -3.31 26.55 -9.79
N ARG A 2 -3.82 25.42 -10.29
CA ARG A 2 -5.13 24.88 -9.88
C ARG A 2 -5.08 24.46 -8.40
N ARG A 3 -6.20 24.52 -7.68
CA ARG A 3 -6.27 24.09 -6.27
C ARG A 3 -6.57 22.60 -6.21
N VAL A 4 -5.99 21.88 -5.26
CA VAL A 4 -6.10 20.41 -5.18
C VAL A 4 -6.72 20.02 -3.85
N VAL A 5 -7.75 19.20 -3.91
CA VAL A 5 -8.48 18.72 -2.73
C VAL A 5 -8.47 17.20 -2.65
N VAL A 6 -8.65 16.68 -1.44
CA VAL A 6 -8.83 15.25 -1.17
C VAL A 6 -10.32 14.95 -1.16
N THR A 7 -10.78 14.07 -2.05
CA THR A 7 -12.21 13.71 -2.19
C THR A 7 -12.53 12.26 -1.86
N GLY A 8 -11.53 11.38 -1.76
CA GLY A 8 -11.72 9.98 -1.38
C GLY A 8 -10.54 9.39 -0.64
N LEU A 9 -10.81 8.43 0.24
CA LEU A 9 -9.83 7.75 1.09
C LEU A 9 -9.94 6.22 0.93
N GLY A 10 -8.81 5.53 0.96
CA GLY A 10 -8.76 4.07 0.98
C GLY A 10 -7.58 3.55 1.79
N LEU A 11 -7.83 2.55 2.64
CA LEU A 11 -6.83 2.03 3.57
C LEU A 11 -6.93 0.50 3.70
N VAL A 12 -5.77 -0.15 3.62
CA VAL A 12 -5.56 -1.54 4.04
C VAL A 12 -4.41 -1.53 5.03
N THR A 13 -4.68 -1.81 6.31
CA THR A 13 -3.70 -1.64 7.39
C THR A 13 -3.72 -2.80 8.38
N PRO A 14 -2.73 -2.90 9.27
CA PRO A 14 -2.74 -3.85 10.39
C PRO A 14 -3.88 -3.63 11.40
N LEU A 15 -4.56 -2.48 11.30
CA LEU A 15 -5.69 -2.08 12.16
C LEU A 15 -7.05 -2.19 11.45
N GLY A 16 -7.11 -2.55 10.17
CA GLY A 16 -8.37 -2.68 9.45
C GLY A 16 -8.19 -2.84 7.94
N GLY A 17 -9.11 -3.57 7.33
CA GLY A 17 -9.21 -3.71 5.87
C GLY A 17 -9.87 -2.53 5.16
N ASP A 18 -10.31 -1.50 5.90
CA ASP A 18 -10.95 -0.29 5.37
C ASP A 18 -10.62 0.95 6.23
N VAL A 19 -10.99 2.14 5.74
CA VAL A 19 -10.74 3.44 6.40
C VAL A 19 -11.40 3.51 7.77
N GLU A 20 -12.67 3.14 7.85
CA GLU A 20 -13.51 3.35 9.03
C GLU A 20 -13.06 2.47 10.20
N THR A 21 -12.79 1.21 9.90
CA THR A 21 -12.27 0.23 10.85
C THR A 21 -10.86 0.60 11.31
N SER A 22 -9.99 0.97 10.36
CA SER A 22 -8.61 1.39 10.67
C SER A 22 -8.61 2.61 11.59
N TRP A 23 -9.42 3.62 11.27
CA TRP A 23 -9.51 4.85 12.04
C TRP A 23 -10.13 4.63 13.43
N ALA A 24 -11.21 3.86 13.53
CA ALA A 24 -11.84 3.54 14.81
C ALA A 24 -10.88 2.78 15.74
N ASN A 25 -10.13 1.82 15.21
CA ASN A 25 -9.15 1.05 15.98
C ASN A 25 -7.94 1.89 16.40
N LEU A 26 -7.49 2.82 15.53
CA LEU A 26 -6.43 3.77 15.85
C LEU A 26 -6.83 4.68 17.01
N ILE A 27 -8.01 5.30 16.95
CA ILE A 27 -8.52 6.20 18.00
C ILE A 27 -8.78 5.45 19.31
N ALA A 28 -9.17 4.17 19.24
CA ALA A 28 -9.32 3.31 20.40
C ALA A 28 -7.99 2.86 21.02
N GLY A 29 -6.83 3.25 20.46
CA GLY A 29 -5.51 2.91 20.98
C GLY A 29 -5.11 1.44 20.78
N LYS A 30 -5.70 0.75 19.79
CA LYS A 30 -5.31 -0.62 19.47
C LYS A 30 -3.96 -0.67 18.77
N SER A 31 -3.23 -1.76 18.96
CA SER A 31 -1.97 -2.04 18.26
C SER A 31 -2.16 -3.16 17.23
N GLY A 32 -1.58 -2.98 16.04
CA GLY A 32 -1.52 -4.03 15.02
C GLY A 32 -0.34 -4.99 15.19
N ALA A 33 0.58 -4.68 16.09
CA ALA A 33 1.81 -5.44 16.31
C ALA A 33 1.51 -6.79 16.96
N GLY A 34 2.10 -7.85 16.41
CA GLY A 34 2.01 -9.21 16.95
C GLY A 34 3.26 -10.01 16.62
N GLN A 35 3.28 -11.28 17.02
CA GLN A 35 4.26 -12.23 16.48
C GLN A 35 4.05 -12.35 14.97
N ILE A 36 5.15 -12.50 14.24
CA ILE A 36 5.10 -12.81 12.81
C ILE A 36 4.42 -14.16 12.62
N THR A 37 3.42 -14.20 11.76
CA THR A 37 2.68 -15.43 11.40
C THR A 37 2.84 -15.80 9.92
N ARG A 38 3.36 -14.87 9.09
CA ARG A 38 3.58 -15.11 7.65
C ARG A 38 4.64 -16.17 7.36
N PHE A 39 5.57 -16.42 8.29
CA PHE A 39 6.62 -17.45 8.18
C PHE A 39 7.17 -17.82 9.57
N ASP A 40 7.99 -18.88 9.66
CA ASP A 40 8.70 -19.23 10.89
C ASP A 40 9.84 -18.24 11.17
N ALA A 41 9.59 -17.31 12.10
CA ALA A 41 10.55 -16.28 12.49
C ALA A 41 11.46 -16.69 13.68
N SER A 42 11.43 -17.95 14.13
CA SER A 42 12.17 -18.38 15.34
C SER A 42 13.69 -18.18 15.25
N ASN A 43 14.25 -18.12 14.04
CA ASN A 43 15.67 -17.87 13.78
C ASN A 43 16.00 -16.38 13.49
N GLN A 44 15.00 -15.49 13.50
CA GLN A 44 15.17 -14.07 13.25
C GLN A 44 15.52 -13.31 14.53
N LYS A 45 16.25 -12.21 14.41
CA LYS A 45 16.49 -11.30 15.55
C LYS A 45 15.22 -10.55 15.96
N ALA A 46 14.41 -10.15 14.99
CA ALA A 46 13.10 -9.55 15.20
C ALA A 46 12.03 -10.59 14.82
N THR A 47 11.13 -10.89 15.75
CA THR A 47 10.08 -11.91 15.55
C THR A 47 8.67 -11.30 15.52
N ILE A 48 8.59 -9.97 15.48
CA ILE A 48 7.36 -9.20 15.58
C ILE A 48 7.19 -8.28 14.38
N ALA A 49 5.94 -8.09 13.96
CA ALA A 49 5.56 -7.19 12.88
C ALA A 49 4.11 -6.69 13.06
N CYS A 50 3.76 -5.65 12.32
CA CYS A 50 2.39 -5.19 12.14
C CYS A 50 1.85 -5.76 10.81
N GLU A 51 1.42 -7.02 10.83
CA GLU A 51 0.84 -7.70 9.67
C GLU A 51 -0.60 -7.22 9.42
N VAL A 52 -0.97 -7.04 8.14
CA VAL A 52 -2.38 -6.90 7.74
C VAL A 52 -3.08 -8.20 8.14
N LYS A 53 -4.20 -8.08 8.86
CA LYS A 53 -4.90 -9.26 9.37
C LYS A 53 -5.72 -9.92 8.26
N ASP A 54 -5.70 -11.25 8.20
CA ASP A 54 -6.49 -11.99 7.22
C ASP A 54 -8.00 -11.91 7.52
N LYS A 55 -8.85 -12.22 6.53
CA LYS A 55 -10.31 -11.99 6.57
C LYS A 55 -11.07 -12.60 7.75
N ASP A 56 -10.54 -13.65 8.36
CA ASP A 56 -11.17 -14.31 9.52
C ASP A 56 -10.96 -13.54 10.83
N HIS A 57 -10.08 -12.52 10.83
CA HIS A 57 -9.88 -11.62 11.97
C HIS A 57 -11.06 -10.63 12.12
N PRO A 58 -11.43 -10.19 13.34
CA PRO A 58 -12.52 -9.23 13.56
C PRO A 58 -12.43 -7.88 12.79
N TRP A 59 -11.25 -7.55 12.27
CA TRP A 59 -11.02 -6.39 11.39
C TRP A 59 -10.13 -6.77 10.20
N GLY A 60 -10.27 -8.03 9.76
CA GLY A 60 -9.49 -8.61 8.68
C GLY A 60 -9.70 -7.91 7.34
N PHE A 61 -8.66 -7.96 6.52
CA PHE A 61 -8.70 -7.60 5.12
C PHE A 61 -9.16 -8.81 4.29
N ASP A 62 -10.19 -8.60 3.47
CA ASP A 62 -10.70 -9.60 2.54
C ASP A 62 -10.37 -9.21 1.10
N ALA A 63 -9.28 -9.76 0.57
CA ALA A 63 -8.80 -9.49 -0.77
C ALA A 63 -9.80 -9.88 -1.87
N ASP A 64 -10.72 -10.81 -1.59
CA ASP A 64 -11.71 -11.30 -2.57
C ASP A 64 -12.78 -10.25 -2.90
N LYS A 65 -12.92 -9.19 -2.09
CA LYS A 65 -13.89 -8.10 -2.32
C LYS A 65 -13.59 -7.31 -3.58
N ARG A 66 -12.31 -7.03 -3.86
CA ARG A 66 -11.90 -6.15 -4.98
C ARG A 66 -10.74 -6.66 -5.80
N VAL A 67 -10.20 -7.83 -5.53
CA VAL A 67 -9.10 -8.36 -6.33
C VAL A 67 -9.46 -9.75 -6.80
N ASP A 68 -9.46 -9.95 -8.13
CA ASP A 68 -9.73 -11.27 -8.71
C ASP A 68 -8.70 -12.28 -8.16
N PRO A 69 -9.13 -13.45 -7.62
CA PRO A 69 -8.23 -14.48 -7.12
C PRO A 69 -7.15 -14.93 -8.12
N LYS A 70 -7.41 -14.81 -9.42
CA LYS A 70 -6.43 -15.05 -10.48
C LYS A 70 -5.30 -14.03 -10.44
N ILE A 71 -5.62 -12.75 -10.25
CA ILE A 71 -4.62 -11.68 -10.11
C ILE A 71 -3.86 -11.86 -8.80
N GLN A 72 -4.54 -12.15 -7.69
CA GLN A 72 -3.90 -12.38 -6.38
C GLN A 72 -2.79 -13.45 -6.44
N ARG A 73 -2.95 -14.49 -7.25
CA ARG A 73 -1.93 -15.57 -7.43
C ARG A 73 -0.74 -15.18 -8.29
N GLN A 74 -0.84 -14.09 -9.06
CA GLN A 74 0.17 -13.67 -10.03
C GLN A 74 1.09 -12.58 -9.47
N VAL A 75 0.62 -11.83 -8.48
CA VAL A 75 1.27 -10.63 -7.95
C VAL A 75 1.61 -10.78 -6.47
N ASP A 76 2.57 -9.99 -5.99
CA ASP A 76 2.89 -9.92 -4.58
C ASP A 76 1.83 -9.09 -3.79
N PRO A 77 1.70 -9.29 -2.47
CA PRO A 77 0.62 -8.70 -1.68
C PRO A 77 0.53 -7.17 -1.74
N PHE A 78 1.65 -6.45 -1.91
CA PHE A 78 1.63 -4.98 -2.05
C PHE A 78 0.78 -4.50 -3.24
N ILE A 79 0.70 -5.26 -4.34
CA ILE A 79 -0.20 -4.93 -5.46
C ILE A 79 -1.66 -5.19 -5.08
N VAL A 80 -1.94 -6.27 -4.34
CA VAL A 80 -3.29 -6.60 -3.86
C VAL A 80 -3.80 -5.52 -2.91
N PHE A 81 -2.98 -5.11 -1.93
CA PHE A 81 -3.34 -4.04 -0.99
C PHE A 81 -3.57 -2.71 -1.71
N GLY A 82 -2.69 -2.35 -2.66
CA GLY A 82 -2.81 -1.12 -3.43
C GLY A 82 -4.04 -1.08 -4.34
N LEU A 83 -4.38 -2.21 -4.97
CA LEU A 83 -5.59 -2.35 -5.78
C LEU A 83 -6.85 -2.16 -4.95
N ASP A 84 -6.93 -2.79 -3.78
CA ASP A 84 -8.11 -2.68 -2.93
C ASP A 84 -8.26 -1.27 -2.35
N ALA A 85 -7.18 -0.69 -1.81
CA ALA A 85 -7.18 0.68 -1.28
C ALA A 85 -7.55 1.71 -2.37
N ALA A 86 -7.09 1.53 -3.61
CA ALA A 86 -7.51 2.37 -4.74
C ALA A 86 -9.01 2.26 -5.03
N GLY A 87 -9.57 1.05 -4.97
CA GLY A 87 -11.01 0.82 -5.11
C GLY A 87 -11.83 1.48 -4.00
N GLN A 88 -11.40 1.36 -2.75
CA GLN A 88 -12.03 2.05 -1.62
C GLN A 88 -12.03 3.57 -1.83
N ALA A 89 -10.90 4.15 -2.25
CA ALA A 89 -10.77 5.58 -2.47
C ALA A 89 -11.69 6.09 -3.59
N LEU A 90 -11.86 5.33 -4.68
CA LEU A 90 -12.81 5.64 -5.75
C LEU A 90 -14.28 5.57 -5.30
N GLU A 91 -14.62 4.56 -4.49
CA GLU A 91 -15.96 4.41 -3.92
C GLU A 91 -16.29 5.59 -2.99
N ASP A 92 -15.37 5.95 -2.09
CA ASP A 92 -15.54 7.11 -1.18
C ASP A 92 -15.62 8.44 -1.94
N ALA A 93 -14.84 8.59 -3.03
CA ALA A 93 -14.92 9.76 -3.89
C ALA A 93 -16.19 9.84 -4.75
N GLY A 94 -16.95 8.74 -4.89
CA GLY A 94 -18.08 8.66 -5.82
C GLY A 94 -17.65 8.71 -7.29
N LEU A 95 -16.53 8.08 -7.63
CA LEU A 95 -15.91 8.08 -8.97
C LEU A 95 -15.78 6.66 -9.55
N THR A 96 -16.66 5.73 -9.17
CA THR A 96 -16.63 4.36 -9.71
C THR A 96 -17.06 4.30 -11.19
N GLU A 97 -17.88 5.24 -11.62
CA GLU A 97 -18.35 5.38 -12.99
C GLU A 97 -17.85 6.71 -13.56
N MET A 98 -17.07 6.65 -14.63
CA MET A 98 -16.48 7.80 -15.32
C MET A 98 -16.69 7.66 -16.82
N ASP A 99 -17.01 8.75 -17.49
CA ASP A 99 -17.00 8.80 -18.95
C ASP A 99 -15.56 8.79 -19.49
N GLU A 100 -15.42 8.64 -20.82
CA GLU A 100 -14.11 8.53 -21.46
C GLU A 100 -13.25 9.79 -21.24
N ALA A 101 -13.85 10.97 -21.35
CA ALA A 101 -13.15 12.24 -21.13
C ALA A 101 -12.62 12.37 -19.70
N THR A 102 -13.40 11.95 -18.70
CA THR A 102 -12.96 11.94 -17.29
C THR A 102 -11.84 10.91 -17.09
N ARG A 103 -11.92 9.74 -17.73
CA ARG A 103 -10.89 8.70 -17.66
C ARG A 103 -9.55 9.15 -18.24
N GLU A 104 -9.56 9.88 -19.36
CA GLU A 104 -8.37 10.50 -19.97
C GLU A 104 -7.70 11.52 -19.04
N ARG A 105 -8.48 12.12 -18.14
CA ARG A 105 -8.03 13.11 -17.15
C ARG A 105 -7.85 12.54 -15.74
N ALA A 106 -8.01 11.23 -15.58
CA ALA A 106 -7.83 10.52 -14.32
C ALA A 106 -6.57 9.65 -14.38
N GLY A 107 -5.59 9.95 -13.51
CA GLY A 107 -4.31 9.24 -13.44
C GLY A 107 -4.07 8.53 -12.11
N VAL A 108 -2.88 7.93 -11.99
CA VAL A 108 -2.44 7.15 -10.84
C VAL A 108 -0.98 7.44 -10.52
N SER A 109 -0.70 7.74 -9.25
CA SER A 109 0.64 7.79 -8.68
C SER A 109 0.67 6.96 -7.40
N ILE A 110 1.02 5.68 -7.47
CA ILE A 110 1.10 4.79 -6.28
C ILE A 110 2.46 4.10 -6.25
N GLY A 111 3.26 4.45 -5.25
CA GLY A 111 4.61 3.91 -5.09
C GLY A 111 4.70 2.73 -4.11
N ALA A 112 5.87 2.09 -4.08
CA ALA A 112 6.32 1.22 -2.99
C ALA A 112 7.76 1.58 -2.59
N GLY A 113 8.16 1.26 -1.37
CA GLY A 113 9.54 1.46 -0.93
C GLY A 113 10.46 0.39 -1.50
N ILE A 114 10.04 -0.88 -1.45
CA ILE A 114 10.82 -2.02 -1.95
C ILE A 114 10.03 -2.83 -2.99
N GLY A 115 8.71 -2.97 -2.82
CA GLY A 115 7.85 -3.69 -3.76
C GLY A 115 7.86 -5.20 -3.53
N GLY A 116 8.01 -5.99 -4.61
CA GLY A 116 7.85 -7.45 -4.59
C GLY A 116 8.99 -8.26 -3.98
N LEU A 117 9.48 -7.87 -2.79
CA LEU A 117 10.56 -8.58 -2.10
C LEU A 117 10.22 -10.06 -1.80
N PRO A 118 9.02 -10.43 -1.31
CA PRO A 118 8.68 -11.83 -1.04
C PRO A 118 8.74 -12.70 -2.30
N GLY A 119 8.24 -12.19 -3.42
CA GLY A 119 8.24 -12.87 -4.71
C GLY A 119 9.65 -13.00 -5.30
N ILE A 120 10.52 -12.00 -5.11
CA ILE A 120 11.94 -12.06 -5.50
C ILE A 120 12.69 -13.11 -4.70
N GLU A 121 12.54 -13.13 -3.38
CA GLU A 121 13.12 -14.15 -2.50
C GLU A 121 12.72 -15.57 -2.95
N LYS A 122 11.42 -15.79 -3.10
CA LYS A 122 10.88 -17.09 -3.49
C LYS A 122 11.34 -17.56 -4.87
N GLU A 123 11.32 -16.67 -5.87
CA GLU A 123 11.74 -17.03 -7.22
C GLU A 123 13.26 -17.20 -7.33
N SER A 124 14.05 -16.50 -6.50
CA SER A 124 15.50 -16.71 -6.42
C SER A 124 15.84 -18.13 -5.95
N VAL A 125 15.16 -18.63 -4.91
CA VAL A 125 15.30 -20.00 -4.44
C VAL A 125 14.84 -21.00 -5.50
N ASN A 126 13.67 -20.77 -6.11
CA ASN A 126 13.13 -21.62 -7.18
C ASN A 126 14.08 -21.71 -8.39
N LEU A 127 14.70 -20.59 -8.79
CA LEU A 127 15.71 -20.54 -9.84
C LEU A 127 16.94 -21.39 -9.47
N HIS A 128 17.44 -21.24 -8.24
CA HIS A 128 18.61 -21.98 -7.77
C HIS A 128 18.37 -23.49 -7.71
N GLU A 129 17.22 -23.90 -7.17
CA GLU A 129 16.90 -25.31 -6.95
C GLU A 129 16.42 -26.03 -8.21
N ARG A 130 15.71 -25.33 -9.11
CA ARG A 130 14.96 -25.95 -10.20
C ARG A 130 15.30 -25.41 -11.59
N GLY A 131 16.20 -24.43 -11.67
CA GLY A 131 16.68 -23.85 -12.91
C GLY A 131 15.72 -22.83 -13.55
N PRO A 132 16.21 -22.12 -14.59
CA PRO A 132 15.52 -20.94 -15.15
C PRO A 132 14.17 -21.26 -15.80
N GLY A 133 13.98 -22.46 -16.35
CA GLY A 133 12.70 -22.86 -16.96
C GLY A 133 11.53 -23.02 -15.97
N ARG A 134 11.80 -22.93 -14.66
CA ARG A 134 10.78 -23.03 -13.60
C ARG A 134 10.40 -21.69 -12.99
N VAL A 135 11.06 -20.60 -13.37
CA VAL A 135 10.69 -19.24 -12.93
C VAL A 135 9.32 -18.88 -13.49
N SER A 136 8.47 -18.31 -12.65
CA SER A 136 7.10 -17.94 -13.05
C SER A 136 7.10 -16.91 -14.20
N PRO A 137 6.24 -17.06 -15.23
CA PRO A 137 6.07 -16.03 -16.26
C PRO A 137 5.50 -14.72 -15.69
N HIS A 138 4.91 -14.77 -14.49
CA HIS A 138 4.39 -13.59 -13.78
C HIS A 138 5.45 -12.92 -12.91
N PHE A 139 6.69 -13.44 -12.85
CA PHE A 139 7.73 -12.92 -11.95
C PHE A 139 7.95 -11.43 -12.11
N VAL A 140 8.21 -10.95 -13.33
CA VAL A 140 8.51 -9.54 -13.56
C VAL A 140 7.30 -8.67 -13.23
N HIS A 141 6.16 -8.93 -13.87
CA HIS A 141 4.95 -8.10 -13.74
C HIS A 141 4.34 -8.11 -12.33
N GLY A 142 4.54 -9.17 -11.55
CA GLY A 142 4.01 -9.26 -10.20
C GLY A 142 4.87 -8.63 -9.11
N ARG A 143 6.07 -8.10 -9.44
CA ARG A 143 7.09 -7.68 -8.46
C ARG A 143 7.58 -6.25 -8.65
N ILE A 144 7.62 -5.75 -9.89
CA ILE A 144 8.09 -4.39 -10.17
C ILE A 144 7.15 -3.35 -9.57
N ILE A 145 7.72 -2.31 -8.96
CA ILE A 145 7.00 -1.34 -8.11
C ILE A 145 5.85 -0.65 -8.85
N ASN A 146 6.10 -0.19 -10.08
CA ASN A 146 5.12 0.57 -10.86
C ASN A 146 3.89 -0.24 -11.27
N LEU A 147 3.90 -1.57 -11.09
CA LEU A 147 2.75 -2.41 -11.42
C LEU A 147 1.61 -2.29 -10.39
N ILE A 148 1.81 -1.64 -9.25
CA ILE A 148 0.66 -1.19 -8.44
C ILE A 148 -0.16 -0.19 -9.25
N SER A 149 0.46 0.90 -9.73
CA SER A 149 -0.20 1.92 -10.54
C SER A 149 -0.70 1.38 -11.87
N GLY A 150 0.09 0.51 -12.52
CA GLY A 150 -0.32 -0.19 -13.73
C GLY A 150 -1.59 -1.02 -13.54
N GLN A 151 -1.66 -1.84 -12.49
CA GLN A 151 -2.82 -2.68 -12.23
C GLN A 151 -4.05 -1.84 -11.81
N VAL A 152 -3.85 -0.79 -11.02
CA VAL A 152 -4.93 0.16 -10.66
C VAL A 152 -5.47 0.86 -11.91
N SER A 153 -4.60 1.37 -12.78
CA SER A 153 -4.99 2.00 -14.06
C SER A 153 -5.78 1.03 -14.94
N ILE A 154 -5.30 -0.21 -15.12
CA ILE A 154 -6.00 -1.23 -15.92
C ILE A 154 -7.36 -1.58 -15.31
N ARG A 155 -7.42 -1.82 -14.00
CA ARG A 155 -8.64 -2.28 -13.33
C ARG A 155 -9.75 -1.23 -13.34
N TYR A 156 -9.40 0.03 -13.13
CA TYR A 156 -10.36 1.13 -12.97
C TYR A 156 -10.48 2.02 -14.22
N GLY A 157 -9.79 1.69 -15.31
CA GLY A 157 -9.91 2.39 -16.59
C GLY A 157 -9.33 3.80 -16.58
N LEU A 158 -8.26 4.04 -15.82
CA LEU A 158 -7.63 5.36 -15.66
C LEU A 158 -6.58 5.55 -16.75
N MET A 159 -6.73 6.58 -17.58
CA MET A 159 -5.98 6.79 -18.82
C MET A 159 -5.07 8.03 -18.79
N GLY A 160 -5.12 8.81 -17.71
CA GLY A 160 -4.22 9.94 -17.47
C GLY A 160 -2.81 9.51 -17.07
N PRO A 161 -2.03 10.40 -16.41
CA PRO A 161 -0.66 10.11 -15.98
C PRO A 161 -0.58 8.82 -15.15
N ASN A 162 0.30 7.89 -15.54
CA ASN A 162 0.58 6.66 -14.80
C ASN A 162 2.02 6.67 -14.31
N HIS A 163 2.19 6.86 -13.01
CA HIS A 163 3.48 7.14 -12.37
C HIS A 163 3.64 6.31 -11.10
N ALA A 164 4.88 6.02 -10.72
CA ALA A 164 5.18 5.36 -9.45
C ALA A 164 6.56 5.79 -8.96
N VAL A 165 6.60 6.40 -7.79
CA VAL A 165 7.86 6.81 -7.14
C VAL A 165 8.38 5.71 -6.21
N VAL A 166 9.70 5.70 -6.01
CA VAL A 166 10.36 4.85 -5.02
C VAL A 166 11.40 5.68 -4.26
N THR A 167 11.08 6.01 -3.02
CA THR A 167 11.92 6.84 -2.13
C THR A 167 11.86 6.33 -0.69
N ALA A 168 11.90 5.00 -0.51
CA ALA A 168 11.82 4.34 0.80
C ALA A 168 10.64 4.85 1.66
N CYS A 169 10.89 5.27 2.90
CA CYS A 169 9.84 5.71 3.84
C CYS A 169 9.06 6.94 3.36
N SER A 170 9.62 7.77 2.46
CA SER A 170 8.95 8.95 1.90
C SER A 170 8.09 8.64 0.67
N THR A 171 8.06 7.40 0.18
CA THR A 171 7.37 7.03 -1.06
C THR A 171 5.92 7.52 -1.12
N GLY A 172 5.10 7.21 -0.11
CA GLY A 172 3.69 7.62 -0.10
C GLY A 172 3.51 9.13 -0.13
N ALA A 173 4.33 9.86 0.63
CA ALA A 173 4.29 11.33 0.69
C ALA A 173 4.73 11.98 -0.62
N HIS A 174 5.81 11.49 -1.24
CA HIS A 174 6.23 11.97 -2.56
C HIS A 174 5.18 11.66 -3.62
N SER A 175 4.56 10.48 -3.57
CA SER A 175 3.53 10.10 -4.53
C SER A 175 2.32 11.04 -4.48
N ILE A 176 1.87 11.39 -3.27
CA ILE A 176 0.79 12.36 -3.06
C ILE A 176 1.21 13.75 -3.53
N GLY A 177 2.41 14.21 -3.18
CA GLY A 177 2.93 15.52 -3.58
C GLY A 177 3.10 15.67 -5.09
N ASP A 178 3.62 14.64 -5.76
CA ASP A 178 3.82 14.65 -7.21
C ASP A 178 2.48 14.59 -7.96
N ALA A 179 1.52 13.78 -7.49
CA ALA A 179 0.16 13.78 -8.04
C ALA A 179 -0.55 15.12 -7.88
N ALA A 180 -0.41 15.78 -6.73
CA ALA A 180 -0.95 17.12 -6.52
C ALA A 180 -0.32 18.15 -7.49
N ARG A 181 0.97 18.02 -7.81
CA ARG A 181 1.63 18.87 -8.81
C ARG A 181 1.10 18.62 -10.22
N MET A 182 0.93 17.35 -10.61
CA MET A 182 0.33 17.00 -11.91
C MET A 182 -1.05 17.65 -12.08
N ILE A 183 -1.89 17.68 -11.03
CA ILE A 183 -3.18 18.40 -11.09
C ILE A 183 -2.98 19.93 -11.15
N ARG A 184 -2.07 20.49 -10.33
CA ARG A 184 -1.78 21.94 -10.31
C ARG A 184 -1.31 22.48 -11.66
N ASP A 185 -0.57 21.65 -12.38
CA ASP A 185 0.07 21.92 -13.67
C ASP A 185 -0.81 21.50 -14.86
N ASP A 186 -2.05 21.06 -14.60
CA ASP A 186 -3.08 20.72 -15.59
C ASP A 186 -2.84 19.44 -16.40
N ASP A 187 -1.96 18.54 -15.93
CA ASP A 187 -1.74 17.22 -16.53
C ASP A 187 -2.91 16.25 -16.29
N ALA A 188 -3.66 16.45 -15.20
CA ALA A 188 -4.81 15.63 -14.81
C ALA A 188 -5.83 16.46 -14.01
N ASP A 189 -7.07 15.97 -13.94
CA ASP A 189 -8.12 16.53 -13.06
C ASP A 189 -8.32 15.68 -11.81
N ILE A 190 -8.05 14.37 -11.91
CA ILE A 190 -8.17 13.39 -10.85
C ILE A 190 -6.87 12.58 -10.79
N MET A 191 -6.34 12.33 -9.59
CA MET A 191 -5.20 11.44 -9.38
C MET A 191 -5.45 10.54 -8.17
N LEU A 192 -5.33 9.22 -8.36
CA LEU A 192 -5.22 8.29 -7.26
C LEU A 192 -3.77 8.27 -6.78
N ALA A 193 -3.52 8.70 -5.55
CA ALA A 193 -2.18 8.90 -5.04
C ALA A 193 -1.93 8.20 -3.71
N GLY A 194 -0.76 7.59 -3.52
CA GLY A 194 -0.47 6.91 -2.26
C GLY A 194 0.74 5.99 -2.28
N GLY A 195 0.73 4.99 -1.40
CA GLY A 195 1.77 3.97 -1.33
C GLY A 195 1.26 2.64 -0.82
N SER A 196 1.96 1.56 -1.18
CA SER A 196 1.69 0.20 -0.72
C SER A 196 2.97 -0.60 -0.51
N GLU A 197 3.01 -1.44 0.51
CA GLU A 197 4.19 -2.24 0.87
C GLU A 197 3.80 -3.57 1.52
N SER A 198 4.57 -4.63 1.24
CA SER A 198 4.39 -5.96 1.85
C SER A 198 5.73 -6.70 2.02
N THR A 199 6.58 -6.22 2.93
CA THR A 199 7.96 -6.73 3.11
C THR A 199 8.17 -7.54 4.39
N VAL A 200 7.08 -7.98 5.02
CA VAL A 200 7.11 -8.93 6.16
C VAL A 200 7.39 -10.34 5.62
N ASN A 201 8.64 -10.59 5.23
CA ASN A 201 9.15 -11.87 4.75
C ASN A 201 10.53 -12.16 5.36
N PRO A 202 11.05 -13.41 5.29
CA PRO A 202 12.30 -13.77 5.96
C PRO A 202 13.47 -12.87 5.56
N LEU A 203 13.66 -12.61 4.27
CA LEU A 203 14.72 -11.72 3.78
C LEU A 203 14.54 -10.27 4.23
N GLY A 204 13.31 -9.73 4.19
CA GLY A 204 13.00 -8.37 4.61
C GLY A 204 13.32 -8.15 6.10
N ILE A 205 12.78 -9.01 6.96
CA ILE A 205 13.02 -8.96 8.41
C ILE A 205 14.50 -9.11 8.75
N ALA A 206 15.18 -10.08 8.14
CA ALA A 206 16.62 -10.27 8.35
C ALA A 206 17.43 -9.04 7.91
N GLY A 207 17.16 -8.50 6.73
CA GLY A 207 17.88 -7.35 6.17
C GLY A 207 17.79 -6.11 7.05
N PHE A 208 16.58 -5.72 7.46
CA PHE A 208 16.39 -4.57 8.33
C PHE A 208 16.91 -4.79 9.76
N ALA A 209 16.85 -6.02 10.27
CA ALA A 209 17.47 -6.36 11.56
C ALA A 209 19.01 -6.24 11.50
N GLN A 210 19.65 -6.66 10.40
CA GLN A 210 21.11 -6.48 10.23
C GLN A 210 21.51 -5.02 10.07
N ALA A 211 20.66 -4.20 9.44
CA ALA A 211 20.81 -2.76 9.40
C ALA A 211 20.57 -2.06 10.77
N ARG A 212 20.25 -2.83 11.82
CA ARG A 212 19.91 -2.34 13.17
C ARG A 212 18.74 -1.35 13.19
N ALA A 213 17.79 -1.55 12.27
CA ALA A 213 16.64 -0.67 12.11
C ALA A 213 15.40 -1.16 12.87
N LEU A 214 15.27 -2.48 13.04
CA LEU A 214 14.14 -3.10 13.75
C LEU A 214 14.32 -3.14 15.26
N ASN A 215 13.22 -3.03 15.99
CA ASN A 215 13.19 -3.39 17.41
C ASN A 215 13.36 -4.91 17.56
N THR A 216 14.42 -5.32 18.27
CA THR A 216 14.73 -6.72 18.58
C THR A 216 14.61 -7.06 20.05
N ASP A 217 14.38 -6.06 20.90
CA ASP A 217 14.52 -6.17 22.36
C ASP A 217 13.19 -6.50 23.04
N MET A 218 12.07 -6.38 22.30
CA MET A 218 10.71 -6.49 22.83
C MET A 218 9.87 -7.52 22.07
N ASN A 219 10.52 -8.58 21.58
CA ASN A 219 9.84 -9.68 20.88
C ASN A 219 8.75 -10.34 21.76
N ASP A 220 8.88 -10.32 23.08
CA ASP A 220 7.90 -10.86 24.04
C ASP A 220 6.70 -9.93 24.29
N GLN A 221 6.80 -8.65 23.91
CA GLN A 221 5.80 -7.61 24.16
C GLN A 221 5.54 -6.76 22.89
N PRO A 222 5.04 -7.39 21.80
CA PRO A 222 4.92 -6.76 20.48
C PRO A 222 4.15 -5.44 20.50
N GLU A 223 3.03 -5.39 21.21
CA GLU A 223 2.16 -4.20 21.27
C GLU A 223 2.83 -2.98 21.89
N LYS A 224 3.91 -3.18 22.66
CA LYS A 224 4.66 -2.10 23.33
C LYS A 224 5.97 -1.76 22.61
N ALA A 225 6.35 -2.50 21.56
CA ALA A 225 7.67 -2.40 20.95
C ALA A 225 7.85 -1.12 20.11
N SER A 226 6.81 -0.69 19.38
CA SER A 226 6.82 0.60 18.68
C SER A 226 6.43 1.71 19.66
N ARG A 227 7.42 2.49 20.09
CA ARG A 227 7.27 3.55 21.10
C ARG A 227 7.98 4.84 20.69
N PRO A 228 7.48 5.55 19.66
CA PRO A 228 8.08 6.81 19.22
C PRO A 228 8.31 7.77 20.39
N TYR A 229 9.45 8.45 20.38
CA TYR A 229 9.88 9.43 21.40
C TYR A 229 10.18 8.89 22.81
N ASP A 230 9.83 7.64 23.12
CA ASP A 230 10.15 7.03 24.41
C ASP A 230 11.68 6.90 24.61
N LYS A 231 12.12 7.00 25.87
CA LYS A 231 13.53 6.87 26.25
C LYS A 231 14.10 5.50 25.87
N ASN A 232 13.28 4.46 25.93
CA ASN A 232 13.66 3.07 25.71
C ASN A 232 13.23 2.56 24.31
N ARG A 233 13.03 3.46 23.34
CA ARG A 233 12.81 3.05 21.94
C ARG A 233 14.07 2.38 21.38
N ALA A 234 13.90 1.27 20.65
CA ALA A 234 15.00 0.41 20.21
C ALA A 234 14.96 0.04 18.71
N GLY A 235 14.27 0.85 17.89
CA GLY A 235 14.05 0.57 16.47
C GLY A 235 12.55 0.61 16.11
N PHE A 236 12.23 0.52 14.83
CA PHE A 236 10.84 0.47 14.38
C PHE A 236 10.31 -0.97 14.37
N VAL A 237 8.99 -1.13 14.35
CA VAL A 237 8.32 -2.42 14.08
C VAL A 237 7.80 -2.37 12.65
N MET A 238 8.24 -3.30 11.81
CA MET A 238 7.87 -3.32 10.39
C MET A 238 6.37 -3.57 10.24
N GLY A 239 5.73 -2.83 9.34
CA GLY A 239 4.33 -3.05 8.96
C GLY A 239 4.18 -3.25 7.45
N GLU A 240 2.99 -3.67 7.07
CA GLU A 240 2.56 -3.84 5.68
C GLU A 240 1.16 -3.23 5.50
N GLY A 241 0.78 -2.96 4.24
CA GLY A 241 -0.51 -2.37 3.90
C GLY A 241 -0.43 -1.37 2.76
N ALA A 242 -1.52 -0.64 2.56
CA ALA A 242 -1.64 0.41 1.56
C ALA A 242 -2.47 1.59 2.08
N GLY A 243 -2.13 2.79 1.60
CA GLY A 243 -2.98 3.97 1.73
C GLY A 243 -3.03 4.74 0.43
N VAL A 244 -4.25 5.04 -0.02
CA VAL A 244 -4.53 5.75 -1.27
C VAL A 244 -5.54 6.86 -1.00
N VAL A 245 -5.31 8.02 -1.60
CA VAL A 245 -6.25 9.14 -1.62
C VAL A 245 -6.63 9.46 -3.07
N VAL A 246 -7.86 9.92 -3.27
CA VAL A 246 -8.24 10.59 -4.52
C VAL A 246 -7.96 12.08 -4.32
N LEU A 247 -7.02 12.58 -5.11
CA LEU A 247 -6.78 14.00 -5.29
C LEU A 247 -7.57 14.47 -6.50
N GLU A 248 -8.17 15.64 -6.38
CA GLU A 248 -9.05 16.18 -7.40
C GLU A 248 -8.90 17.69 -7.49
N GLU A 249 -9.03 18.24 -8.70
CA GLU A 249 -9.05 19.68 -8.85
C GLU A 249 -10.29 20.30 -8.22
N TYR A 250 -10.11 21.43 -7.53
CA TYR A 250 -11.12 22.03 -6.69
C TYR A 250 -12.42 22.41 -7.42
N GLU A 251 -12.34 23.06 -8.59
CA GLU A 251 -13.54 23.43 -9.34
C GLU A 251 -14.20 22.20 -9.98
N HIS A 252 -13.43 21.22 -10.45
CA HIS A 252 -13.95 19.91 -10.86
C HIS A 252 -14.73 19.21 -9.71
N ALA A 253 -14.13 19.10 -8.53
CA ALA A 253 -14.74 18.51 -7.34
C ALA A 253 -16.04 19.24 -6.94
N LYS A 254 -16.03 20.57 -6.95
CA LYS A 254 -17.22 21.38 -6.67
C LYS A 254 -18.33 21.18 -7.70
N ALA A 255 -17.98 21.15 -8.99
CA ALA A 255 -18.96 21.05 -10.08
C ALA A 255 -19.80 19.76 -9.98
N ARG A 256 -19.18 18.65 -9.55
CA ARG A 256 -19.88 17.37 -9.31
C ARG A 256 -20.44 17.20 -7.89
N GLY A 257 -20.26 18.19 -7.00
CA GLY A 257 -20.75 18.13 -5.61
C GLY A 257 -20.00 17.13 -4.71
N ALA A 258 -18.70 16.93 -4.95
CA ALA A 258 -17.89 15.99 -4.20
C ALA A 258 -17.79 16.35 -2.71
N LYS A 259 -17.70 15.33 -1.84
CA LYS A 259 -17.23 15.51 -0.46
C LYS A 259 -15.76 15.92 -0.49
N ILE A 260 -15.42 16.98 0.22
CA ILE A 260 -14.04 17.48 0.33
C ILE A 260 -13.57 17.27 1.78
N TYR A 261 -12.52 16.46 1.96
CA TYR A 261 -11.91 16.21 3.26
C TYR A 261 -10.95 17.32 3.68
N ALA A 262 -10.07 17.73 2.76
CA ALA A 262 -9.01 18.72 2.97
C ALA A 262 -8.49 19.27 1.64
N GLU A 263 -7.68 20.33 1.72
CA GLU A 263 -6.91 20.89 0.60
C GLU A 263 -5.41 20.59 0.81
N VAL A 264 -4.67 20.31 -0.27
CA VAL A 264 -3.24 19.93 -0.27
C VAL A 264 -2.32 21.12 -0.59
#